data_AF-A0A265NAZ1-F1
#
_entry.id   AF-A0A265NAZ1-F1
#
_cell.length_a   1.000
_cell.length_b   1.000
_cell.length_c   1.000
_cell.angle_alpha   90.00
_cell.angle_beta   90.00
_cell.angle_gamma   90.00
#
_symmetry.space_group_name_H-M   'P 1'
#
loop_
_entity.id
_entity.type
_entity.pdbx_description
1 polymer ?
#
loop_
_entity_poly.entity_id
_entity_poly.type
_entity_poly.pdbx_seq_one_letter_code
_entity_poly.pdbx_strand_id
1 'polypeptide(L)'
;MKQLFISCIVTLLLILSGCFNEESTEEPKIDNDETYESHEQPIAELEEVYTLGLYNKGDFEYERTFEIEHESFKRNIVLGNKTSKEGSFILLIFNHGEQMNFKVGDGKVSNNYRFDIKKEKYKDLEVTLLNLEDGFHSITYVLLNDPEEVPNDYETSMELADLFSIRVNLLKNIDNIPEERPNLFTEGIESEERRIHGAFLSKKEVPYETLYKEDMGEKEIPYTLFYGNSHSEKIDFYLVALLNYQQTQLGTDDFLYDTLETDQEKSISLDFNLPLKEESNSFQVLMIPTPFEPVSKEKTFLPQDPSASNRVLILK
;
A
#
# COMPACT_ATOMS: atom_id res chain seq x y z
N MET A 1 -22.30 -67.06 29.49
CA MET A 1 -21.21 -66.12 29.85
C MET A 1 -20.20 -65.89 28.73
N LYS A 2 -19.72 -66.90 27.99
CA LYS A 2 -18.73 -66.69 26.89
C LYS A 2 -19.25 -65.85 25.70
N GLN A 3 -20.53 -65.94 25.34
CA GLN A 3 -21.09 -65.16 24.22
C GLN A 3 -21.30 -63.67 24.55
N LEU A 4 -21.61 -63.32 25.81
CA LEU A 4 -21.70 -61.91 26.23
C LEU A 4 -20.34 -61.22 26.23
N PHE A 5 -19.27 -61.97 26.56
CA PHE A 5 -17.92 -61.44 26.61
C PHE A 5 -17.37 -61.12 25.21
N ILE A 6 -17.67 -61.99 24.23
CA ILE A 6 -17.27 -61.77 22.83
C ILE A 6 -18.04 -60.57 22.23
N SER A 7 -19.33 -60.42 22.56
CA SER A 7 -20.11 -59.28 22.08
C SER A 7 -19.58 -57.95 22.63
N CYS A 8 -19.18 -57.86 23.90
CA CYS A 8 -18.59 -56.65 24.46
C CYS A 8 -17.24 -56.30 23.83
N ILE A 9 -16.40 -57.29 23.51
CA ILE A 9 -15.09 -57.07 22.89
C ILE A 9 -15.23 -56.54 21.45
N VAL A 10 -16.19 -57.08 20.68
CA VAL A 10 -16.44 -56.63 19.30
C VAL A 10 -17.01 -55.21 19.28
N THR A 11 -17.90 -54.85 20.21
CA THR A 11 -18.41 -53.48 20.32
C THR A 11 -17.33 -52.49 20.77
N LEU A 12 -16.43 -52.90 21.67
CA LEU A 12 -15.31 -52.05 22.12
C LEU A 12 -14.29 -51.80 21.00
N LEU A 13 -14.02 -52.79 20.14
CA LEU A 13 -13.15 -52.65 18.96
C LEU A 13 -13.77 -51.76 17.87
N LEU A 14 -15.09 -51.78 17.70
CA LEU A 14 -15.80 -50.90 16.76
C LEU A 14 -15.81 -49.44 17.21
N ILE A 15 -15.86 -49.16 18.52
CA ILE A 15 -15.78 -47.79 19.04
C ILE A 15 -14.35 -47.24 18.94
N LEU A 16 -13.31 -48.08 19.10
CA LEU A 16 -11.91 -47.67 18.96
C LEU A 16 -11.47 -47.46 17.50
N SER A 17 -12.21 -48.00 16.52
CA SER A 17 -11.91 -47.81 15.09
C SER A 17 -12.46 -46.48 14.54
N GLY A 18 -13.29 -45.76 15.31
CA GLY A 18 -13.92 -44.50 14.90
C GLY A 18 -13.22 -43.22 15.35
N CYS A 19 -12.07 -43.31 16.03
CA CYS A 19 -11.27 -42.17 16.49
C CYS A 19 -9.88 -42.11 15.83
N PHE A 20 -9.75 -42.56 14.58
CA PHE A 20 -8.71 -42.03 13.71
C PHE A 20 -9.28 -40.81 13.02
N ASN A 21 -9.12 -39.65 13.65
CA ASN A 21 -9.18 -38.39 12.93
C ASN A 21 -8.20 -38.51 11.77
N GLU A 22 -8.70 -38.31 10.56
CA GLU A 22 -7.87 -37.83 9.46
C GLU A 22 -7.12 -36.60 10.00
N GLU A 23 -5.84 -36.77 10.30
CA GLU A 23 -4.90 -35.67 10.24
C GLU A 23 -5.00 -35.15 8.81
N SER A 24 -5.81 -34.10 8.67
CA SER A 24 -5.70 -33.17 7.56
C SER A 24 -4.21 -32.93 7.36
N THR A 25 -3.74 -33.31 6.18
CA THR A 25 -2.45 -32.90 5.62
C THR A 25 -2.55 -31.40 5.37
N GLU A 26 -2.65 -30.61 6.44
CA GLU A 26 -2.14 -29.25 6.39
C GLU A 26 -0.64 -29.44 6.26
N GLU A 27 -0.10 -29.03 5.10
CA GLU A 27 1.33 -28.83 4.96
C GLU A 27 1.80 -28.04 6.19
N PRO A 28 2.92 -28.43 6.82
CA PRO A 28 3.42 -27.71 7.98
C PRO A 28 3.59 -26.26 7.56
N LYS A 29 2.87 -25.34 8.21
CA LYS A 29 3.19 -23.91 8.15
C LYS A 29 4.61 -23.78 8.66
N ILE A 30 5.56 -23.67 7.74
CA ILE A 30 6.95 -23.36 8.07
C ILE A 30 6.87 -22.00 8.76
N ASP A 31 7.28 -21.97 10.02
CA ASP A 31 7.38 -20.73 10.78
C ASP A 31 8.56 -19.94 10.20
N ASN A 32 8.27 -19.11 9.20
CA ASN A 32 9.26 -18.32 8.49
C ASN A 32 9.70 -17.08 9.30
N ASP A 33 9.21 -16.89 10.53
CA ASP A 33 9.52 -15.72 11.37
C ASP A 33 11.05 -15.49 11.50
N GLU A 34 11.84 -16.56 11.72
CA GLU A 34 13.32 -16.46 11.79
C GLU A 34 13.94 -16.01 10.46
N THR A 35 13.37 -16.46 9.34
CA THR A 35 13.85 -16.06 8.01
C THR A 35 13.54 -14.59 7.77
N TYR A 36 12.34 -14.13 8.13
CA TYR A 36 11.95 -12.74 7.97
C TYR A 36 12.79 -11.79 8.83
N GLU A 37 13.04 -12.17 10.09
CA GLU A 37 13.88 -11.41 11.02
C GLU A 37 15.30 -11.18 10.48
N SER A 38 15.87 -12.18 9.81
CA SER A 38 17.23 -12.06 9.23
C SER A 38 17.36 -11.06 8.06
N HIS A 39 16.24 -10.61 7.48
CA HIS A 39 16.21 -9.68 6.35
C HIS A 39 15.75 -8.26 6.73
N GLU A 40 15.54 -8.02 8.02
CA GLU A 40 15.10 -6.71 8.51
C GLU A 40 16.24 -5.69 8.48
N GLN A 41 15.88 -4.40 8.44
CA GLN A 41 16.86 -3.34 8.59
C GLN A 41 17.39 -3.32 10.03
N PRO A 42 18.68 -3.03 10.26
CA PRO A 42 19.28 -3.03 11.61
C PRO A 42 18.55 -2.14 12.63
N ILE A 43 17.82 -1.11 12.18
CA ILE A 43 17.02 -0.25 13.06
C ILE A 43 15.90 -1.02 13.78
N ALA A 44 15.39 -2.09 13.18
CA ALA A 44 14.35 -2.94 13.77
C ALA A 44 14.83 -3.71 15.02
N GLU A 45 16.14 -3.86 15.22
CA GLU A 45 16.70 -4.42 16.46
C GLU A 45 16.72 -3.39 17.61
N LEU A 46 16.59 -2.10 17.30
CA LEU A 46 16.81 -0.99 18.23
C LEU A 46 15.55 -0.18 18.52
N GLU A 47 14.61 -0.13 17.59
CA GLU A 47 13.44 0.74 17.63
C GLU A 47 12.14 -0.02 17.31
N GLU A 48 11.02 0.50 17.82
CA GLU A 48 9.68 0.01 17.49
C GLU A 48 9.31 0.48 16.08
N VAL A 49 9.41 -0.42 15.09
CA VAL A 49 9.17 -0.10 13.67
C VAL A 49 8.31 -1.15 12.98
N TYR A 50 7.79 -0.79 11.82
CA TYR A 50 7.27 -1.75 10.86
C TYR A 50 8.34 -2.07 9.81
N THR A 51 8.45 -3.33 9.42
CA THR A 51 9.38 -3.79 8.38
C THR A 51 8.59 -4.29 7.19
N LEU A 52 9.06 -4.02 5.96
CA LEU A 52 8.35 -4.41 4.75
C LEU A 52 9.32 -5.09 3.77
N GLY A 53 8.94 -6.28 3.30
CA GLY A 53 9.76 -7.08 2.39
C GLY A 53 8.96 -7.73 1.26
N LEU A 54 9.63 -7.98 0.14
CA LEU A 54 9.12 -8.75 -0.99
C LEU A 54 9.77 -10.13 -0.97
N TYR A 55 8.96 -11.17 -1.13
CA TYR A 55 9.41 -12.55 -1.09
C TYR A 55 8.83 -13.37 -2.23
N ASN A 56 9.48 -14.48 -2.54
CA ASN A 56 9.02 -15.47 -3.52
C ASN A 56 9.26 -16.86 -2.95
N LYS A 57 8.18 -17.56 -2.61
CA LYS A 57 8.24 -18.92 -2.04
C LYS A 57 9.14 -19.01 -0.79
N GLY A 58 9.16 -17.96 0.03
CA GLY A 58 9.93 -17.86 1.27
C GLY A 58 11.31 -17.22 1.14
N ASP A 59 11.85 -17.07 -0.08
CA ASP A 59 13.13 -16.41 -0.32
C ASP A 59 12.93 -14.88 -0.45
N PHE A 60 13.81 -14.09 0.18
CA PHE A 60 13.80 -12.64 0.04
C PHE A 60 14.17 -12.23 -1.38
N GLU A 61 13.30 -11.46 -2.02
CA GLU A 61 13.55 -10.93 -3.36
C GLU A 61 14.37 -9.65 -3.25
N TYR A 62 15.62 -9.69 -3.71
CA TYR A 62 16.46 -8.50 -3.86
C TYR A 62 16.22 -7.80 -5.19
N GLU A 63 15.89 -8.57 -6.22
CA GLU A 63 15.53 -8.01 -7.52
C GLU A 63 14.16 -7.34 -7.42
N ARG A 64 14.04 -6.25 -8.17
CA ARG A 64 12.85 -5.41 -8.19
C ARG A 64 12.41 -5.09 -9.61
N THR A 65 13.12 -5.62 -10.62
CA THR A 65 12.72 -5.59 -12.03
C THR A 65 12.60 -7.02 -12.53
N PHE A 66 11.45 -7.38 -13.08
CA PHE A 66 11.11 -8.75 -13.49
C PHE A 66 10.66 -8.77 -14.94
N GLU A 67 11.28 -9.63 -15.74
CA GLU A 67 10.75 -10.02 -17.05
C GLU A 67 9.65 -11.07 -16.84
N ILE A 68 8.48 -10.84 -17.45
CA ILE A 68 7.34 -11.76 -17.36
C ILE A 68 6.77 -12.09 -18.73
N GLU A 69 6.45 -13.35 -18.95
CA GLU A 69 5.75 -13.82 -20.17
C GLU A 69 4.27 -14.12 -19.91
N HIS A 70 3.89 -14.23 -18.64
CA HIS A 70 2.54 -14.64 -18.21
C HIS A 70 1.66 -13.43 -17.89
N GLU A 71 0.35 -13.63 -17.97
CA GLU A 71 -0.66 -12.61 -17.65
C GLU A 71 -0.80 -12.35 -16.13
N SER A 72 -0.12 -13.14 -15.30
CA SER A 72 -0.15 -13.00 -13.85
C SER A 72 1.24 -12.90 -13.25
N PHE A 73 1.38 -12.05 -12.24
CA PHE A 73 2.57 -11.93 -11.42
C PHE A 73 2.20 -12.20 -9.97
N LYS A 74 2.93 -13.12 -9.32
CA LYS A 74 2.66 -13.55 -7.94
C LYS A 74 3.89 -13.36 -7.08
N ARG A 75 3.75 -12.67 -5.95
CA ARG A 75 4.80 -12.46 -4.93
C ARG A 75 4.19 -12.32 -3.55
N ASN A 76 4.99 -12.59 -2.53
CA ASN A 76 4.62 -12.42 -1.14
C ASN A 76 5.05 -11.03 -0.67
N ILE A 77 4.12 -10.27 -0.10
CA ILE A 77 4.40 -9.02 0.61
C ILE A 77 4.36 -9.35 2.10
N VAL A 78 5.49 -9.18 2.78
CA VAL A 78 5.61 -9.49 4.20
C VAL A 78 5.79 -8.20 4.97
N LEU A 79 4.82 -7.91 5.85
CA LEU A 79 4.90 -6.82 6.81
C LEU A 79 5.27 -7.41 8.19
N GLY A 80 6.34 -6.94 8.81
CA GLY A 80 6.67 -7.20 10.20
C GLY A 80 6.22 -6.06 11.09
N ASN A 81 5.63 -6.39 12.24
CA ASN A 81 5.30 -5.43 13.29
C ASN A 81 6.21 -5.68 14.49
N LYS A 82 7.23 -4.83 14.67
CA LYS A 82 8.15 -4.82 15.81
C LYS A 82 7.80 -3.75 16.84
N THR A 83 6.55 -3.29 16.80
CA THR A 83 6.04 -2.33 17.76
C THR A 83 5.39 -3.06 18.93
N SER A 84 5.24 -2.35 20.04
CA SER A 84 4.55 -2.86 21.23
C SER A 84 3.02 -2.99 21.05
N LYS A 85 2.47 -2.52 19.93
CA LYS A 85 1.04 -2.42 19.65
C LYS A 85 0.63 -3.33 18.48
N GLU A 86 -0.64 -3.72 18.46
CA GLU A 86 -1.22 -4.30 17.25
C GLU A 86 -1.47 -3.17 16.24
N GLY A 87 -1.37 -3.47 14.95
CA GLY A 87 -1.59 -2.50 13.88
C GLY A 87 -2.64 -2.98 12.89
N SER A 88 -3.41 -2.05 12.34
CA SER A 88 -4.37 -2.31 11.27
C SER A 88 -3.90 -1.66 9.98
N PHE A 89 -4.06 -2.35 8.86
CA PHE A 89 -3.50 -1.93 7.58
C PHE A 89 -4.47 -2.18 6.43
N ILE A 90 -4.33 -1.35 5.40
CA ILE A 90 -4.92 -1.59 4.09
C ILE A 90 -3.84 -1.61 3.02
N LEU A 91 -3.80 -2.70 2.24
CA LEU A 91 -2.98 -2.84 1.05
C LEU A 91 -3.73 -2.29 -0.16
N LEU A 92 -3.08 -1.37 -0.87
CA LEU A 92 -3.48 -0.84 -2.17
C LEU A 92 -2.35 -1.16 -3.17
N ILE A 93 -2.70 -1.36 -4.44
CA ILE A 93 -1.71 -1.60 -5.49
C ILE A 93 -1.99 -0.68 -6.65
N PHE A 94 -0.96 0.00 -7.12
CA PHE A 94 -1.01 0.88 -8.27
C PHE A 94 -0.13 0.31 -9.38
N ASN A 95 -0.62 0.37 -10.61
CA ASN A 95 0.21 0.26 -11.81
C ASN A 95 0.33 1.67 -12.38
N HIS A 96 1.53 2.25 -12.33
CA HIS A 96 1.74 3.68 -12.57
C HIS A 96 0.91 4.52 -11.57
N GLY A 97 0.03 5.38 -12.06
CA GLY A 97 -0.91 6.15 -11.23
C GLY A 97 -2.28 5.50 -11.05
N GLU A 98 -2.52 4.31 -11.62
CA GLU A 98 -3.84 3.66 -11.62
C GLU A 98 -3.94 2.58 -10.55
N GLN A 99 -4.94 2.67 -9.68
CA GLN A 99 -5.27 1.63 -8.72
C GLN A 99 -5.78 0.39 -9.45
N MET A 100 -5.16 -0.76 -9.19
CA MET A 100 -5.49 -2.00 -9.86
C MET A 100 -6.17 -3.02 -8.94
N ASN A 101 -6.90 -3.95 -9.56
CA ASN A 101 -7.45 -5.11 -8.88
C ASN A 101 -6.38 -6.20 -8.71
N PHE A 102 -6.41 -6.87 -7.56
CA PHE A 102 -5.49 -7.96 -7.23
C PHE A 102 -6.19 -9.01 -6.35
N LYS A 103 -5.50 -10.13 -6.12
CA LYS A 103 -5.95 -11.21 -5.24
C LYS A 103 -4.93 -11.46 -4.14
N VAL A 104 -5.39 -11.71 -2.91
CA VAL A 104 -4.55 -12.18 -1.79
C VAL A 104 -4.90 -13.64 -1.47
N GLY A 105 -3.92 -14.54 -1.60
CA GLY A 105 -4.08 -15.99 -1.44
C GLY A 105 -5.23 -16.55 -2.29
N ASP A 106 -6.16 -17.24 -1.63
CA ASP A 106 -7.39 -17.76 -2.24
C ASP A 106 -8.61 -16.82 -2.15
N GLY A 107 -8.37 -15.57 -1.78
CA GLY A 107 -9.40 -14.53 -1.67
C GLY A 107 -10.07 -14.15 -2.99
N LYS A 108 -11.04 -13.23 -2.89
CA LYS A 108 -11.66 -12.62 -4.06
C LYS A 108 -10.74 -11.55 -4.65
N VAL A 109 -10.95 -11.25 -5.93
CA VAL A 109 -10.33 -10.09 -6.57
C VAL A 109 -10.95 -8.82 -6.01
N SER A 110 -10.10 -7.88 -5.57
CA SER A 110 -10.48 -6.57 -5.03
C SER A 110 -9.40 -5.53 -5.35
N ASN A 111 -9.71 -4.24 -5.22
CA ASN A 111 -8.75 -3.14 -5.39
C ASN A 111 -8.07 -2.71 -4.07
N ASN A 112 -8.47 -3.32 -2.96
CA ASN A 112 -7.85 -3.15 -1.66
C ASN A 112 -7.97 -4.43 -0.82
N TYR A 113 -7.13 -4.55 0.22
CA TYR A 113 -7.18 -5.66 1.16
C TYR A 113 -6.83 -5.18 2.57
N ARG A 114 -7.80 -5.29 3.51
CA ARG A 114 -7.63 -4.92 4.92
C ARG A 114 -7.15 -6.11 5.74
N PHE A 115 -6.24 -5.87 6.68
CA PHE A 115 -5.75 -6.89 7.59
C PHE A 115 -5.17 -6.28 8.87
N ASP A 116 -5.14 -7.09 9.92
CA ASP A 116 -4.48 -6.75 11.18
C ASP A 116 -3.22 -7.59 11.37
N ILE A 117 -2.26 -7.01 12.09
CA ILE A 117 -1.02 -7.65 12.49
C ILE A 117 -0.80 -7.45 13.99
N LYS A 118 -0.58 -8.54 14.70
CA LYS A 118 -0.28 -8.49 16.13
C LYS A 118 1.11 -7.90 16.35
N LYS A 119 1.36 -7.39 17.55
CA LYS A 119 2.71 -7.01 17.99
C LYS A 119 3.69 -8.18 17.88
N GLU A 120 4.94 -7.89 17.56
CA GLU A 120 6.04 -8.85 17.40
C GLU A 120 5.70 -10.02 16.47
N LYS A 121 4.98 -9.72 15.38
CA LYS A 121 4.54 -10.73 14.40
C LYS A 121 4.71 -10.24 12.98
N TYR A 122 4.72 -11.21 12.07
CA TYR A 122 4.71 -10.97 10.63
C TYR A 122 3.35 -11.31 10.03
N LYS A 123 3.01 -10.60 8.97
CA LYS A 123 1.91 -10.90 8.08
C LYS A 123 2.46 -11.15 6.69
N ASP A 124 2.38 -12.40 6.26
CA ASP A 124 2.71 -12.82 4.90
C ASP A 124 1.45 -12.79 4.02
N LEU A 125 1.48 -11.96 2.99
CA LEU A 125 0.41 -11.78 2.02
C LEU A 125 0.86 -12.28 0.65
N GLU A 126 0.39 -13.45 0.21
CA GLU A 126 0.60 -13.90 -1.17
C GLU A 126 -0.28 -13.08 -2.12
N VAL A 127 0.31 -12.11 -2.82
CA VAL A 127 -0.38 -11.23 -3.75
C VAL A 127 -0.25 -11.74 -5.18
N THR A 128 -1.37 -11.78 -5.90
CA THR A 128 -1.42 -12.08 -7.33
C THR A 128 -2.02 -10.90 -8.11
N LEU A 129 -1.24 -10.37 -9.04
CA LEU A 129 -1.68 -9.44 -10.07
C LEU A 129 -2.21 -10.25 -11.26
N LEU A 130 -3.30 -9.81 -11.87
CA LEU A 130 -4.01 -10.53 -12.92
C LEU A 130 -4.18 -9.64 -14.15
N ASN A 131 -4.28 -10.27 -15.33
CA ASN A 131 -4.57 -9.61 -16.61
C ASN A 131 -3.59 -8.47 -16.94
N LEU A 132 -2.30 -8.67 -16.68
CA LEU A 132 -1.28 -7.70 -17.07
C LEU A 132 -1.19 -7.64 -18.60
N GLU A 133 -1.34 -6.46 -19.18
CA GLU A 133 -1.17 -6.21 -20.61
C GLU A 133 0.31 -6.30 -21.03
N ASP A 134 0.59 -6.32 -22.33
CA ASP A 134 1.99 -6.25 -22.80
C ASP A 134 2.55 -4.84 -22.59
N GLY A 135 3.79 -4.72 -22.12
CA GLY A 135 4.45 -3.45 -21.87
C GLY A 135 5.14 -3.34 -20.51
N PHE A 136 5.35 -2.10 -20.09
CA PHE A 136 6.01 -1.76 -18.83
C PHE A 136 4.98 -1.43 -17.75
N HIS A 137 5.10 -2.10 -16.61
CA HIS A 137 4.30 -1.84 -15.43
C HIS A 137 5.19 -1.38 -14.29
N SER A 138 4.92 -0.19 -13.76
CA SER A 138 5.49 0.27 -12.50
C SER A 138 4.52 -0.05 -11.38
N ILE A 139 4.70 -1.21 -10.74
CA ILE A 139 3.80 -1.67 -9.68
C ILE A 139 4.27 -1.14 -8.33
N THR A 140 3.41 -0.39 -7.65
CA THR A 140 3.66 0.09 -6.29
C THR A 140 2.64 -0.54 -5.34
N TYR A 141 3.13 -1.37 -4.43
CA TYR A 141 2.39 -1.86 -3.27
C TYR A 141 2.44 -0.78 -2.19
N VAL A 142 1.28 -0.27 -1.76
CA VAL A 142 1.16 0.77 -0.74
C VAL A 142 0.37 0.22 0.44
N LEU A 143 0.92 0.36 1.64
CA LEU A 143 0.25 0.02 2.89
C LEU A 143 0.00 1.30 3.68
N LEU A 144 -1.27 1.54 4.00
CA LEU A 144 -1.70 2.66 4.84
C LEU A 144 -2.09 2.12 6.22
N ASN A 145 -1.71 2.86 7.26
CA ASN A 145 -2.04 2.55 8.65
C ASN A 145 -3.49 2.94 9.00
N ASP A 146 -4.02 2.20 9.95
CA ASP A 146 -5.24 2.45 10.70
C ASP A 146 -6.40 2.95 9.82
N PRO A 147 -6.84 2.13 8.85
CA PRO A 147 -7.76 2.59 7.81
C PRO A 147 -9.21 2.75 8.31
N GLU A 148 -9.50 2.39 9.55
CA GLU A 148 -10.77 2.66 10.25
C GLU A 148 -10.68 3.91 11.14
N GLU A 149 -9.47 4.44 11.36
CA GLU A 149 -9.28 5.63 12.18
C GLU A 149 -9.59 6.89 11.37
N VAL A 150 -10.36 7.78 12.00
CA VAL A 150 -10.84 9.02 11.40
C VAL A 150 -10.21 10.19 12.16
N PRO A 151 -9.47 11.09 11.48
CA PRO A 151 -8.81 12.20 12.13
C PRO A 151 -9.85 13.20 12.65
N ASN A 152 -9.77 13.53 13.94
CA ASN A 152 -10.59 14.57 14.57
C ASN A 152 -9.78 15.82 14.95
N ASP A 153 -8.47 15.75 14.83
CA ASP A 153 -7.52 16.83 15.08
C ASP A 153 -6.33 16.74 14.11
N TYR A 154 -5.46 17.74 14.20
CA TYR A 154 -4.26 17.86 13.37
C TYR A 154 -3.25 16.73 13.63
N GLU A 155 -3.05 16.33 14.88
CA GLU A 155 -2.02 15.36 15.25
C GLU A 155 -2.34 14.00 14.64
N THR A 156 -3.56 13.51 14.85
CA THR A 156 -4.03 12.26 14.24
C THR A 156 -4.02 12.33 12.70
N SER A 157 -4.37 13.48 12.11
CA SER A 157 -4.36 13.66 10.65
C SER A 157 -2.97 13.50 10.03
N MET A 158 -1.95 13.96 10.75
CA MET A 158 -0.55 13.82 10.34
C MET A 158 -0.02 12.40 10.61
N GLU A 159 -0.34 11.80 11.76
CA GLU A 159 0.06 10.41 12.07
C GLU A 159 -0.49 9.40 11.06
N LEU A 160 -1.68 9.66 10.52
CA LEU A 160 -2.33 8.82 9.50
C LEU A 160 -1.82 9.07 8.06
N ALA A 161 -0.85 9.98 7.89
CA ALA A 161 -0.16 10.21 6.61
C ALA A 161 1.00 9.22 6.39
N ASP A 162 1.42 8.52 7.43
CA ASP A 162 2.48 7.52 7.32
C ASP A 162 2.05 6.38 6.39
N LEU A 163 2.95 5.98 5.51
CA LEU A 163 2.71 4.87 4.60
C LEU A 163 3.99 4.06 4.38
N PHE A 164 3.80 2.78 4.06
CA PHE A 164 4.87 1.87 3.66
C PHE A 164 4.67 1.48 2.21
N SER A 165 5.77 1.32 1.47
CA SER A 165 5.65 0.87 0.09
C SER A 165 6.79 -0.01 -0.39
N ILE A 166 6.48 -0.83 -1.40
CA ILE A 166 7.45 -1.51 -2.24
C ILE A 166 7.08 -1.21 -3.69
N ARG A 167 8.07 -0.84 -4.50
CA ARG A 167 7.92 -0.75 -5.95
C ARG A 167 8.64 -1.89 -6.65
N VAL A 168 7.99 -2.44 -7.67
CA VAL A 168 8.58 -3.39 -8.62
C VAL A 168 8.26 -2.97 -10.05
N ASN A 169 9.20 -3.25 -10.95
CA ASN A 169 9.04 -3.09 -12.39
C ASN A 169 8.72 -4.45 -13.00
N LEU A 170 7.66 -4.52 -13.81
CA LEU A 170 7.36 -5.69 -14.63
C LEU A 170 7.52 -5.33 -16.10
N LEU A 171 8.32 -6.11 -16.82
CA LEU A 171 8.56 -6.00 -18.24
C LEU A 171 7.84 -7.17 -18.92
N LYS A 172 6.63 -6.94 -19.42
CA LYS A 172 5.84 -7.97 -20.10
C LYS A 172 6.07 -7.91 -21.60
N ASN A 173 6.73 -8.91 -22.16
CA ASN A 173 7.05 -9.02 -23.59
C ASN A 173 7.82 -7.81 -24.15
N ILE A 174 8.62 -7.14 -23.31
CA ILE A 174 9.53 -6.05 -23.67
C ILE A 174 10.84 -6.20 -22.91
N ASP A 175 11.92 -5.63 -23.44
CA ASP A 175 13.26 -5.81 -22.88
C ASP A 175 13.72 -4.64 -22.00
N ASN A 176 13.07 -3.48 -22.09
CA ASN A 176 13.53 -2.25 -21.46
C ASN A 176 12.36 -1.38 -20.99
N ILE A 177 12.59 -0.60 -19.92
CA ILE A 177 11.68 0.47 -19.51
C ILE A 177 11.60 1.51 -20.64
N PRO A 178 10.40 1.87 -21.12
CA PRO A 178 10.24 2.90 -22.16
C PRO A 178 10.89 4.23 -21.77
N GLU A 179 11.38 4.98 -22.75
CA GLU A 179 11.86 6.36 -22.56
C GLU A 179 10.74 7.41 -22.66
N GLU A 180 9.61 7.06 -23.30
CA GLU A 180 8.43 7.91 -23.36
C GLU A 180 7.84 8.12 -21.96
N ARG A 181 7.37 9.33 -21.68
CA ARG A 181 6.77 9.72 -20.41
C ARG A 181 5.38 10.30 -20.67
N PRO A 182 4.45 10.20 -19.70
CA PRO A 182 3.19 10.95 -19.77
C PRO A 182 3.45 12.45 -19.90
N ASN A 183 2.46 13.19 -20.39
CA ASN A 183 2.55 14.64 -20.43
C ASN A 183 2.63 15.19 -19.01
N LEU A 184 3.54 16.14 -18.80
CA LEU A 184 3.66 16.84 -17.53
C LEU A 184 2.40 17.66 -17.25
N PHE A 185 1.97 17.63 -16.00
CA PHE A 185 0.98 18.56 -15.50
C PHE A 185 1.58 19.97 -15.44
N THR A 186 0.89 20.95 -16.02
CA THR A 186 1.44 22.31 -16.25
C THR A 186 0.70 23.42 -15.51
N GLU A 187 -0.41 23.12 -14.84
CA GLU A 187 -1.21 24.13 -14.13
C GLU A 187 -0.71 24.38 -12.69
N GLY A 188 0.27 23.60 -12.22
CA GLY A 188 0.87 23.77 -10.91
C GLY A 188 1.60 25.11 -10.80
N ILE A 189 1.36 25.83 -9.71
CA ILE A 189 2.03 27.10 -9.41
C ILE A 189 3.27 26.79 -8.58
N GLU A 190 4.44 27.13 -9.11
CA GLU A 190 5.71 27.01 -8.40
C GLU A 190 5.75 27.97 -7.20
N SER A 191 6.14 27.45 -6.04
CA SER A 191 6.32 28.24 -4.83
C SER A 191 7.66 28.97 -4.84
N GLU A 192 7.70 30.19 -4.31
CA GLU A 192 8.95 30.94 -4.11
C GLU A 192 9.79 30.37 -2.95
N GLU A 193 9.16 29.63 -2.02
CA GLU A 193 9.81 29.03 -0.86
C GLU A 193 9.40 27.56 -0.71
N ARG A 194 10.37 26.68 -0.52
CA ARG A 194 10.14 25.26 -0.23
C ARG A 194 9.81 25.04 1.24
N ARG A 195 8.62 24.52 1.54
CA ARG A 195 8.15 24.21 2.90
C ARG A 195 7.72 22.76 3.07
N ILE A 196 7.32 22.12 1.98
CA ILE A 196 6.79 20.76 1.96
C ILE A 196 7.78 19.82 1.27
N HIS A 197 7.91 18.64 1.86
CA HIS A 197 8.40 17.46 1.16
C HIS A 197 7.25 16.47 1.06
N GLY A 198 7.02 15.95 -0.14
CA GLY A 198 5.90 15.05 -0.38
C GLY A 198 4.63 15.79 -0.76
N ALA A 199 3.46 15.31 -0.35
CA ALA A 199 2.16 15.94 -0.59
C ALA A 199 1.57 16.51 0.71
N PHE A 200 0.81 17.60 0.62
CA PHE A 200 0.16 18.24 1.77
C PHE A 200 -1.16 18.92 1.36
N LEU A 201 -2.22 18.67 2.11
CA LEU A 201 -3.54 19.25 1.89
C LEU A 201 -3.78 20.41 2.87
N SER A 202 -4.08 21.56 2.31
CA SER A 202 -4.25 22.81 3.03
C SER A 202 -5.60 23.46 2.73
N LYS A 203 -6.10 24.25 3.68
CA LYS A 203 -7.21 25.18 3.41
C LYS A 203 -6.80 26.21 2.37
N LYS A 204 -7.71 26.55 1.46
CA LYS A 204 -7.37 27.47 0.35
C LYS A 204 -7.07 28.90 0.82
N GLU A 205 -7.75 29.36 1.86
CA GLU A 205 -7.66 30.74 2.34
C GLU A 205 -6.35 31.04 3.08
N VAL A 206 -5.72 30.01 3.67
CA VAL A 206 -4.53 30.15 4.50
C VAL A 206 -3.49 29.12 4.05
N PRO A 207 -2.47 29.53 3.26
CA PRO A 207 -1.42 28.63 2.81
C PRO A 207 -0.75 27.90 3.96
N TYR A 208 -0.55 26.59 3.79
CA TYR A 208 0.07 25.69 4.77
C TYR A 208 -0.73 25.50 6.08
N GLU A 209 -1.97 26.01 6.17
CA GLU A 209 -2.87 25.60 7.25
C GLU A 209 -3.44 24.23 6.91
N THR A 210 -3.17 23.23 7.76
CA THR A 210 -3.58 21.84 7.54
C THR A 210 -5.08 21.69 7.44
N LEU A 211 -5.49 20.96 6.41
CA LEU A 211 -6.87 20.55 6.22
C LEU A 211 -7.07 19.14 6.80
N TYR A 212 -7.60 19.01 8.01
CA TYR A 212 -7.80 17.69 8.63
C TYR A 212 -9.28 17.27 8.73
N LYS A 213 -10.21 18.23 8.64
CA LYS A 213 -11.64 17.98 8.73
C LYS A 213 -12.44 19.06 8.02
N GLU A 214 -13.43 18.64 7.23
CA GLU A 214 -14.40 19.52 6.57
C GLU A 214 -15.82 18.92 6.56
N ASP A 215 -16.82 19.79 6.51
CA ASP A 215 -18.24 19.45 6.41
C ASP A 215 -18.80 19.99 5.09
N MET A 216 -19.01 19.10 4.11
CA MET A 216 -19.41 19.48 2.76
C MET A 216 -20.79 20.13 2.72
N GLY A 217 -21.76 19.66 3.49
CA GLY A 217 -23.15 20.07 3.38
C GLY A 217 -23.61 20.13 1.92
N GLU A 218 -24.02 21.32 1.44
CA GLU A 218 -24.42 21.55 0.04
C GLU A 218 -23.38 22.31 -0.81
N LYS A 219 -22.13 22.48 -0.34
CA LYS A 219 -21.15 23.37 -0.98
C LYS A 219 -19.92 22.62 -1.50
N GLU A 220 -19.38 23.15 -2.59
CA GLU A 220 -18.01 22.85 -3.02
C GLU A 220 -17.04 23.43 -1.99
N ILE A 221 -16.14 22.59 -1.48
CA ILE A 221 -15.13 23.00 -0.51
C ILE A 221 -13.79 23.12 -1.22
N PRO A 222 -13.25 24.34 -1.34
CA PRO A 222 -11.93 24.53 -1.92
C PRO A 222 -10.81 24.05 -1.01
N TYR A 223 -9.76 23.49 -1.62
CA TYR A 223 -8.52 23.18 -0.95
C TYR A 223 -7.31 23.46 -1.84
N THR A 224 -6.13 23.49 -1.23
CA THR A 224 -4.86 23.57 -1.95
C THR A 224 -4.05 22.32 -1.67
N LEU A 225 -3.65 21.64 -2.73
CA LEU A 225 -2.65 20.57 -2.68
C LEU A 225 -1.27 21.18 -2.93
N PHE A 226 -0.41 21.14 -1.93
CA PHE A 226 1.01 21.42 -2.05
C PHE A 226 1.77 20.12 -2.27
N TYR A 227 2.80 20.14 -3.12
CA TYR A 227 3.72 19.03 -3.26
C TYR A 227 5.14 19.50 -3.54
N GLY A 228 6.12 18.87 -2.89
CA GLY A 228 7.50 19.35 -2.89
C GLY A 228 8.57 18.27 -2.81
N ASN A 229 9.75 18.59 -3.33
CA ASN A 229 10.89 17.69 -3.39
C ASN A 229 12.03 18.24 -2.53
N SER A 230 12.37 17.54 -1.45
CA SER A 230 13.51 17.88 -0.58
C SER A 230 14.75 17.04 -0.86
N HIS A 231 14.67 16.11 -1.82
CA HIS A 231 15.81 15.29 -2.22
C HIS A 231 16.84 16.12 -2.98
N SER A 232 18.10 15.66 -2.91
CA SER A 232 19.23 16.22 -3.66
C SER A 232 19.17 15.96 -5.16
N GLU A 233 18.15 15.23 -5.63
CA GLU A 233 17.97 14.85 -7.03
C GLU A 233 16.56 15.21 -7.49
N LYS A 234 16.40 15.42 -8.79
CA LYS A 234 15.10 15.57 -9.45
C LYS A 234 14.27 14.31 -9.26
N ILE A 235 12.97 14.48 -9.08
CA ILE A 235 12.02 13.37 -9.02
C ILE A 235 10.90 13.55 -10.05
N ASP A 236 10.47 12.44 -10.64
CA ASP A 236 9.19 12.33 -11.33
C ASP A 236 8.22 11.49 -10.50
N PHE A 237 6.91 11.71 -10.65
CA PHE A 237 5.92 11.06 -9.79
C PHE A 237 4.51 11.12 -10.38
N TYR A 238 3.64 10.27 -9.82
CA TYR A 238 2.19 10.41 -9.96
C TYR A 238 1.57 10.98 -8.68
N LEU A 239 0.62 11.89 -8.79
CA LEU A 239 -0.29 12.29 -7.71
C LEU A 239 -1.62 11.55 -7.89
N VAL A 240 -2.06 10.86 -6.84
CA VAL A 240 -3.27 10.03 -6.85
C VAL A 240 -4.16 10.38 -5.67
N ALA A 241 -5.42 10.75 -5.93
CA ALA A 241 -6.39 11.00 -4.87
C ALA A 241 -7.12 9.72 -4.48
N LEU A 242 -7.34 9.53 -3.17
CA LEU A 242 -8.13 8.45 -2.61
C LEU A 242 -9.31 9.00 -1.82
N LEU A 243 -10.49 8.45 -2.05
CA LEU A 243 -11.68 8.61 -1.21
C LEU A 243 -12.07 7.24 -0.66
N ASN A 244 -12.07 7.08 0.65
CA ASN A 244 -12.31 5.82 1.36
C ASN A 244 -11.43 4.68 0.79
N TYR A 245 -10.16 5.00 0.50
CA TYR A 245 -9.16 4.08 -0.06
C TYR A 245 -9.50 3.51 -1.45
N GLN A 246 -10.40 4.19 -2.17
CA GLN A 246 -10.67 3.99 -3.58
C GLN A 246 -10.15 5.21 -4.36
N GLN A 247 -9.48 4.98 -5.48
CA GLN A 247 -9.04 6.05 -6.34
C GLN A 247 -10.22 6.90 -6.80
N THR A 248 -10.01 8.20 -6.79
CA THR A 248 -10.98 9.20 -7.21
C THR A 248 -10.27 10.27 -8.04
N GLN A 249 -11.04 11.11 -8.73
CA GLN A 249 -10.48 12.14 -9.59
C GLN A 249 -9.75 13.19 -8.75
N LEU A 250 -8.60 13.62 -9.26
CA LEU A 250 -7.82 14.75 -8.76
C LEU A 250 -7.95 15.90 -9.78
N GLY A 251 -8.96 16.76 -9.57
CA GLY A 251 -9.39 17.70 -10.59
C GLY A 251 -10.25 17.00 -11.65
N THR A 252 -9.81 16.99 -12.90
CA THR A 252 -10.51 16.32 -14.02
C THR A 252 -9.94 14.94 -14.37
N ASP A 253 -8.77 14.61 -13.86
CA ASP A 253 -8.00 13.42 -14.22
C ASP A 253 -7.97 12.43 -13.06
N ASP A 254 -7.80 11.14 -13.35
CA ASP A 254 -7.74 10.09 -12.30
C ASP A 254 -6.42 10.14 -11.52
N PHE A 255 -5.36 10.68 -12.13
CA PHE A 255 -4.06 10.96 -11.53
C PHE A 255 -3.34 12.03 -12.34
N LEU A 256 -2.35 12.69 -11.74
CA LEU A 256 -1.50 13.68 -12.41
C LEU A 256 -0.06 13.16 -12.48
N TYR A 257 0.63 13.35 -13.61
CA TYR A 257 2.06 13.09 -13.73
C TYR A 257 2.83 14.41 -13.75
N ASP A 258 3.85 14.54 -12.90
CA ASP A 258 4.68 15.74 -12.87
C ASP A 258 6.12 15.41 -12.46
N THR A 259 6.98 16.42 -12.56
CA THR A 259 8.36 16.40 -12.11
C THR A 259 8.65 17.60 -11.22
N LEU A 260 9.51 17.40 -10.24
CA LEU A 260 10.05 18.45 -9.38
C LEU A 260 11.57 18.39 -9.40
N GLU A 261 12.20 19.52 -9.70
CA GLU A 261 13.63 19.69 -9.49
C GLU A 261 13.98 19.63 -7.99
N THR A 262 15.27 19.55 -7.67
CA THR A 262 15.75 19.65 -6.29
C THR A 262 15.25 20.95 -5.64
N ASP A 263 14.74 20.82 -4.42
CA ASP A 263 14.19 21.93 -3.61
C ASP A 263 12.99 22.66 -4.23
N GLN A 264 12.33 22.08 -5.24
CA GLN A 264 11.15 22.67 -5.85
C GLN A 264 9.88 22.26 -5.09
N GLU A 265 8.94 23.20 -5.00
CA GLU A 265 7.58 22.98 -4.51
C GLU A 265 6.58 23.60 -5.49
N LYS A 266 5.46 22.92 -5.70
CA LYS A 266 4.33 23.41 -6.48
C LYS A 266 3.04 23.30 -5.67
N SER A 267 2.03 24.05 -6.09
CA SER A 267 0.69 24.01 -5.53
C SER A 267 -0.39 23.98 -6.60
N ILE A 268 -1.52 23.35 -6.29
CA ILE A 268 -2.71 23.30 -7.14
C ILE A 268 -3.93 23.61 -6.28
N SER A 269 -4.76 24.54 -6.72
CA SER A 269 -6.07 24.79 -6.12
C SER A 269 -7.10 23.87 -6.74
N LEU A 270 -7.82 23.14 -5.90
CA LEU A 270 -8.84 22.16 -6.28
C LEU A 270 -10.09 22.38 -5.41
N ASP A 271 -11.17 21.71 -5.78
CA ASP A 271 -12.42 21.71 -5.02
C ASP A 271 -12.87 20.27 -4.80
N PHE A 272 -13.42 19.97 -3.62
CA PHE A 272 -14.08 18.69 -3.38
C PHE A 272 -15.39 18.63 -4.16
N ASN A 273 -15.36 17.93 -5.31
CA ASN A 273 -16.53 17.63 -6.12
C ASN A 273 -16.71 16.11 -6.26
N LEU A 274 -16.74 15.42 -5.12
CA LEU A 274 -16.75 13.97 -5.06
C LEU A 274 -18.08 13.45 -4.52
N PRO A 275 -18.64 12.37 -5.09
CA PRO A 275 -19.87 11.78 -4.58
C PRO A 275 -19.61 11.07 -3.24
N LEU A 276 -19.97 11.72 -2.13
CA LEU A 276 -19.85 11.15 -0.78
C LEU A 276 -20.91 10.06 -0.56
N LYS A 277 -20.44 8.83 -0.32
CA LYS A 277 -21.31 7.66 -0.07
C LYS A 277 -21.60 7.47 1.40
N GLU A 278 -20.65 7.82 2.27
CA GLU A 278 -20.69 7.60 3.71
C GLU A 278 -20.90 8.94 4.44
N GLU A 279 -21.35 8.89 5.69
CA GLU A 279 -21.49 10.11 6.52
C GLU A 279 -20.12 10.68 6.91
N SER A 280 -19.13 9.81 7.07
CA SER A 280 -17.74 10.14 7.29
C SER A 280 -16.91 9.52 6.18
N ASN A 281 -16.11 10.32 5.49
CA ASN A 281 -15.27 9.87 4.39
C ASN A 281 -13.82 10.27 4.67
N SER A 282 -12.88 9.40 4.32
CA SER A 282 -11.45 9.64 4.40
C SER A 282 -10.94 10.07 3.03
N PHE A 283 -10.30 11.23 2.96
CA PHE A 283 -9.64 11.71 1.76
C PHE A 283 -8.14 11.91 2.00
N GLN A 284 -7.34 11.51 1.03
CA GLN A 284 -5.89 11.70 1.05
C GLN A 284 -5.33 11.67 -0.37
N VAL A 285 -4.19 12.32 -0.58
CA VAL A 285 -3.45 12.29 -1.84
C VAL A 285 -2.14 11.55 -1.63
N LEU A 286 -1.84 10.59 -2.50
CA LEU A 286 -0.55 9.91 -2.55
C LEU A 286 0.34 10.52 -3.61
N MET A 287 1.62 10.67 -3.31
CA MET A 287 2.67 10.95 -4.27
C MET A 287 3.49 9.68 -4.48
N ILE A 288 3.38 9.08 -5.67
CA ILE A 288 4.02 7.81 -6.03
C ILE A 288 5.27 8.12 -6.87
N PRO A 289 6.49 8.02 -6.29
CA PRO A 289 7.69 8.56 -6.92
C PRO A 289 8.38 7.59 -7.88
N THR A 290 9.16 8.18 -8.79
CA THR A 290 10.12 7.57 -9.70
C THR A 290 9.57 6.45 -10.60
N PRO A 291 8.36 6.55 -11.17
CA PRO A 291 7.68 5.41 -11.81
C PRO A 291 8.42 4.79 -13.01
N PHE A 292 9.43 5.45 -13.58
CA PHE A 292 10.21 4.94 -14.71
C PHE A 292 11.67 4.64 -14.38
N GLU A 293 12.09 4.73 -13.12
CA GLU A 293 13.46 4.37 -12.75
C GLU A 293 13.64 2.86 -12.64
N PRO A 294 14.79 2.31 -13.07
CA PRO A 294 15.12 0.92 -12.81
C PRO A 294 15.31 0.70 -11.31
N VAL A 295 14.67 -0.34 -10.77
CA VAL A 295 14.85 -0.73 -9.38
C VAL A 295 15.83 -1.90 -9.35
N SER A 296 16.99 -1.70 -8.72
CA SER A 296 18.08 -2.69 -8.68
C SER A 296 18.42 -3.11 -7.25
N LYS A 297 19.15 -4.22 -7.12
CA LYS A 297 19.66 -4.71 -5.83
C LYS A 297 20.53 -3.70 -5.07
N GLU A 298 21.18 -2.77 -5.78
CA GLU A 298 22.04 -1.74 -5.15
C GLU A 298 21.22 -0.52 -4.69
N LYS A 299 19.99 -0.37 -5.20
CA LYS A 299 19.01 0.65 -4.84
C LYS A 299 17.67 0.00 -4.48
N THR A 300 17.69 -1.00 -3.59
CA THR A 300 16.45 -1.65 -3.11
C THR A 300 15.54 -0.69 -2.35
N PHE A 301 16.16 0.31 -1.72
CA PHE A 301 15.54 1.48 -1.15
C PHE A 301 15.89 2.63 -2.08
N LEU A 302 15.12 2.78 -3.16
CA LEU A 302 15.14 4.01 -3.96
C LEU A 302 14.82 5.20 -3.02
N PRO A 303 15.09 6.46 -3.41
CA PRO A 303 14.56 7.65 -2.72
C PRO A 303 13.02 7.67 -2.83
N GLN A 304 12.39 6.74 -2.12
CA GLN A 304 10.99 6.33 -2.15
C GLN A 304 10.45 6.46 -0.74
N ASP A 305 10.32 7.69 -0.28
CA ASP A 305 9.23 7.94 0.65
C ASP A 305 8.07 8.38 -0.24
N PRO A 306 7.25 7.46 -0.82
CA PRO A 306 5.95 7.89 -1.24
C PRO A 306 5.33 8.56 -0.02
N SER A 307 4.98 9.81 -0.21
CA SER A 307 4.41 10.62 0.82
C SER A 307 2.90 10.62 0.58
N ALA A 308 2.12 10.30 1.60
CA ALA A 308 0.74 10.74 1.59
C ALA A 308 0.68 12.17 2.11
N SER A 309 -0.34 12.89 1.67
CA SER A 309 -0.82 14.03 2.42
C SER A 309 -1.34 13.58 3.78
N ASN A 310 -1.47 14.54 4.68
CA ASN A 310 -2.37 14.43 5.83
C ASN A 310 -3.74 13.89 5.41
N ARG A 311 -4.31 13.00 6.25
CA ARG A 311 -5.62 12.40 6.02
C ARG A 311 -6.71 13.37 6.44
N VAL A 312 -7.73 13.55 5.59
CA VAL A 312 -8.81 14.51 5.82
C VAL A 312 -10.11 13.76 6.08
N LEU A 313 -10.79 14.10 7.16
CA LEU A 313 -12.19 13.71 7.38
C LEU A 313 -13.11 14.65 6.57
N ILE A 314 -13.86 14.09 5.62
CA ILE A 314 -14.93 14.79 4.92
C ILE A 314 -16.27 14.26 5.40
N LEU A 315 -17.03 15.12 6.08
CA LEU A 315 -18.40 14.86 6.49
C LEU A 315 -19.37 15.22 5.35
N LYS A 316 -20.41 14.41 5.20
CA LYS A 316 -21.48 14.61 4.23
C LYS A 316 -22.48 15.67 4.68
#